data_AF-A0A926B3X3-F1
#
_entry.id   AF-A0A926B3X3-F1
#
_cell.length_a   1.000
_cell.length_b   1.000
_cell.length_c   1.000
_cell.angle_alpha   90.00
_cell.angle_beta   90.00
_cell.angle_gamma   90.00
#
_symmetry.space_group_name_H-M   'P 1'
#
loop_
_entity.id
_entity.type
_entity.pdbx_description
1 polymer ?
#
loop_
_entity_poly.entity_id
_entity_poly.type
_entity_poly.pdbx_seq_one_letter_code
_entity_poly.pdbx_strand_id
1 'polypeptide(L)'
;MFDFTWFSDPSAWAALATLTLLEIVLGIDNIVFISVVVGRLPIEQGKQARQIGLALALIFRIALLSTVFILIGLTAPFFTVFDHGVSFRDLLLFAGGLFLLVKATREIHADVEG
;
A
#
# COMPACT_ATOMS: atom_id res chain seq x y z
N MET A 1 -19.97 22.34 -5.18
CA MET A 1 -20.12 22.63 -6.61
C MET A 1 -18.92 21.98 -7.28
N PHE A 2 -19.12 20.99 -8.15
CA PHE A 2 -17.99 20.34 -8.83
C PHE A 2 -17.42 21.34 -9.84
N ASP A 3 -16.23 21.87 -9.58
CA ASP A 3 -15.53 22.74 -10.53
C ASP A 3 -15.03 21.89 -11.69
N PHE A 4 -15.55 22.11 -12.89
CA PHE A 4 -15.14 21.41 -14.12
C PHE A 4 -13.93 22.07 -14.82
N THR A 5 -13.32 23.06 -14.18
CA THR A 5 -12.16 23.80 -14.70
C THR A 5 -10.92 22.93 -14.90
N TRP A 6 -10.81 21.81 -14.16
CA TRP A 6 -9.71 20.84 -14.31
C TRP A 6 -9.68 20.18 -15.70
N PHE A 7 -10.80 20.08 -16.42
CA PHE A 7 -10.83 19.50 -17.77
C PHE A 7 -9.97 20.29 -18.76
N SER A 8 -9.85 21.60 -18.56
CA SER A 8 -9.07 22.49 -19.40
C SER A 8 -7.66 22.72 -18.88
N ASP A 9 -7.30 22.16 -17.72
CA ASP A 9 -5.98 22.29 -17.12
C ASP A 9 -5.07 21.14 -17.57
N PRO A 10 -4.02 21.40 -18.37
CA PRO A 10 -3.08 20.36 -18.81
C PRO A 10 -2.39 19.63 -17.66
N SER A 11 -2.24 20.28 -16.49
CA SER A 11 -1.60 19.68 -15.32
C SER A 11 -2.48 18.58 -14.69
N ALA A 12 -3.80 18.72 -14.72
CA ALA A 12 -4.74 17.72 -14.22
C ALA A 12 -4.68 16.42 -15.05
N TRP A 13 -4.58 16.55 -16.38
CA TRP A 13 -4.39 15.41 -17.28
C TRP A 13 -3.05 14.71 -17.06
N ALA A 14 -1.97 15.48 -16.83
CA ALA A 14 -0.67 14.92 -16.49
C ALA A 14 -0.72 14.14 -15.17
N ALA A 15 -1.34 14.71 -14.12
CA ALA A 15 -1.51 14.05 -12.83
C ALA A 15 -2.33 12.75 -12.94
N LEU A 16 -3.45 12.77 -13.69
CA LEU A 16 -4.26 11.57 -13.98
C LEU A 16 -3.45 10.50 -14.70
N ALA A 17 -2.66 10.88 -15.71
CA ALA A 17 -1.81 9.96 -16.45
C ALA A 17 -0.75 9.33 -15.53
N THR A 18 -0.09 10.13 -14.69
CA THR A 18 0.91 9.64 -13.73
C THR A 18 0.27 8.72 -12.69
N LEU A 19 -0.87 9.09 -12.11
CA LEU A 19 -1.60 8.27 -11.14
C LEU A 19 -2.02 6.93 -11.75
N THR A 20 -2.53 6.94 -12.98
CA THR A 20 -2.92 5.73 -13.71
C THR A 20 -1.70 4.83 -13.95
N LEU A 21 -0.57 5.42 -14.36
CA LEU A 21 0.69 4.70 -14.55
C LEU A 21 1.19 4.04 -13.26
N LEU A 22 1.21 4.79 -12.16
CA LEU A 22 1.63 4.27 -10.85
C LEU A 22 0.72 3.12 -10.38
N GLU A 23 -0.58 3.25 -10.58
CA GLU A 23 -1.54 2.21 -10.20
C GLU A 23 -1.33 0.92 -11.02
N ILE A 24 -0.99 1.05 -12.30
CA ILE A 24 -0.65 -0.09 -13.15
C ILE A 24 0.64 -0.76 -12.67
N VAL A 25 1.69 0.02 -12.39
CA VAL A 25 2.99 -0.51 -11.93
C VAL A 25 2.84 -1.25 -10.59
N LEU A 26 2.18 -0.65 -9.61
CA LEU A 26 1.89 -1.32 -8.33
C LEU A 26 1.00 -2.56 -8.52
N GLY A 27 0.04 -2.48 -9.45
CA GLY A 27 -0.85 -3.60 -9.75
C GLY A 27 -0.12 -4.81 -10.32
N ILE A 28 0.91 -4.59 -11.13
CA ILE A 28 1.72 -5.65 -11.75
C ILE A 28 2.52 -6.40 -10.68
N ASP A 29 3.24 -5.70 -9.81
CA ASP A 29 4.05 -6.33 -8.74
C ASP A 29 3.20 -7.28 -7.88
N ASN A 30 1.99 -6.85 -7.55
CA ASN A 30 1.06 -7.61 -6.73
C ASN A 30 0.47 -8.85 -7.44
N ILE A 31 0.15 -8.76 -8.74
CA ILE A 31 -0.31 -9.92 -9.53
C ILE A 31 0.82 -10.91 -9.78
N VAL A 32 2.04 -10.42 -10.04
CA VAL A 32 3.23 -11.25 -10.26
C VAL A 32 3.55 -12.03 -8.99
N PHE A 33 3.56 -11.39 -7.82
CA PHE A 33 3.79 -12.06 -6.54
C PHE A 33 2.80 -13.22 -6.29
N ILE A 34 1.50 -12.97 -6.47
CA ILE A 34 0.48 -14.01 -6.32
C ILE A 34 0.69 -15.14 -7.32
N SER A 35 1.04 -14.81 -8.57
CA SER A 35 1.24 -15.80 -9.62
C SER A 35 2.49 -16.66 -9.37
N VAL A 36 3.55 -16.08 -8.81
CA VAL A 36 4.78 -16.79 -8.40
C VAL A 36 4.51 -17.72 -7.21
N VAL A 37 3.80 -17.24 -6.18
CA VAL A 37 3.49 -18.04 -4.99
C VAL A 37 2.53 -19.18 -5.33
N VAL A 38 1.48 -18.90 -6.11
CA VAL A 38 0.49 -19.92 -6.51
C VAL A 38 1.07 -20.92 -7.52
N GLY A 39 2.04 -20.52 -8.34
CA GLY A 39 2.75 -21.42 -9.27
C GLY A 39 3.55 -22.54 -8.60
N ARG A 40 3.77 -22.45 -7.27
CA ARG A 40 4.39 -23.50 -6.46
C ARG A 40 3.41 -24.54 -5.91
N LEU A 41 2.09 -24.35 -6.09
CA LEU A 41 1.07 -25.28 -5.60
C LEU A 41 0.76 -26.42 -6.59
N PRO A 42 0.33 -27.61 -6.10
CA PRO A 42 -0.15 -28.69 -6.93
C PRO A 42 -1.28 -28.24 -7.87
N ILE A 43 -1.29 -28.74 -9.10
CA ILE A 43 -2.19 -28.32 -10.19
C ILE A 43 -3.67 -28.38 -9.77
N GLU A 44 -4.03 -29.35 -8.93
CA GLU A 44 -5.39 -29.53 -8.39
C GLU A 44 -5.82 -28.41 -7.43
N GLN A 45 -4.89 -27.75 -6.74
CA GLN A 45 -5.16 -26.67 -5.79
C GLN A 45 -4.90 -25.26 -6.37
N GLY A 46 -4.19 -25.17 -7.49
CA GLY A 46 -3.77 -23.89 -8.09
C GLY A 46 -4.93 -22.94 -8.40
N LYS A 47 -6.08 -23.45 -8.85
CA LYS A 47 -7.25 -22.60 -9.18
C LYS A 47 -7.87 -21.96 -7.94
N GLN A 48 -8.05 -22.73 -6.86
CA GLN A 48 -8.59 -22.23 -5.59
C GLN A 48 -7.59 -21.29 -4.89
N ALA A 49 -6.30 -21.66 -4.87
CA ALA A 49 -5.26 -20.82 -4.31
C ALA A 49 -5.15 -19.46 -5.04
N ARG A 50 -5.32 -19.43 -6.37
CA ARG A 50 -5.34 -18.19 -7.15
C ARG A 50 -6.54 -17.31 -6.81
N GLN A 51 -7.73 -17.90 -6.68
CA GLN A 51 -8.95 -17.17 -6.31
C GLN A 51 -8.85 -16.59 -4.90
N ILE A 52 -8.37 -17.38 -3.93
CA ILE A 52 -8.17 -16.94 -2.55
C ILE A 52 -7.08 -15.86 -2.50
N GLY A 53 -5.96 -16.05 -3.21
CA GLY A 53 -4.88 -15.07 -3.29
C GLY A 53 -5.34 -13.74 -3.88
N LEU A 54 -6.11 -13.77 -4.98
CA LEU A 54 -6.69 -12.57 -5.59
C LEU A 54 -7.71 -11.89 -4.67
N ALA A 55 -8.56 -12.66 -3.99
CA ALA A 55 -9.53 -12.10 -3.04
C ALA A 55 -8.84 -11.44 -1.84
N LEU A 56 -7.85 -12.13 -1.25
CA LEU A 56 -7.04 -11.57 -0.16
C LEU A 56 -6.28 -10.33 -0.60
N ALA A 57 -5.74 -10.31 -1.82
CA ALA A 57 -5.04 -9.15 -2.36
C ALA A 57 -5.97 -7.95 -2.57
N LEU A 58 -7.20 -8.19 -3.02
CA LEU A 58 -8.21 -7.14 -3.16
C LEU A 58 -8.62 -6.59 -1.78
N ILE A 59 -8.82 -7.47 -0.80
CA ILE A 59 -9.10 -7.09 0.60
C ILE A 59 -7.94 -6.27 1.17
N PHE A 60 -6.70 -6.72 0.98
CA PHE A 60 -5.52 -6.03 1.50
C PHE A 60 -5.36 -4.64 0.86
N ARG A 61 -5.64 -4.53 -0.44
CA ARG A 61 -5.66 -3.24 -1.16
C ARG A 61 -6.72 -2.30 -0.60
N ILE A 62 -7.94 -2.78 -0.38
CA ILE A 62 -9.02 -1.98 0.22
C ILE A 62 -8.61 -1.56 1.64
N ALA A 63 -8.07 -2.47 2.46
CA ALA A 63 -7.65 -2.17 3.81
C ALA A 63 -6.54 -1.10 3.85
N LEU A 64 -5.52 -1.20 2.99
CA LEU A 64 -4.46 -0.20 2.88
C LEU A 64 -5.00 1.15 2.41
N LEU A 65 -5.83 1.18 1.35
CA LEU A 65 -6.44 2.40 0.84
C LEU A 65 -7.37 3.05 1.87
N SER A 66 -8.19 2.28 2.56
CA SER A 66 -9.03 2.76 3.65
C SER A 66 -8.19 3.31 4.82
N THR A 67 -7.06 2.67 5.14
CA THR A 67 -6.13 3.18 6.17
C THR A 67 -5.55 4.53 5.75
N VAL A 68 -5.11 4.68 4.49
CA VAL A 68 -4.62 5.95 3.94
C VAL A 68 -5.72 7.02 3.95
N PHE A 69 -6.94 6.67 3.56
CA PHE A 69 -8.07 7.58 3.58
C PHE A 69 -8.42 8.06 5.00
N ILE A 70 -8.47 7.14 5.97
CA ILE A 70 -8.63 7.45 7.39
C ILE A 70 -7.48 8.35 7.88
N LEU A 71 -6.23 8.02 7.53
CA LEU A 71 -5.05 8.81 7.87
C LEU A 71 -5.11 10.26 7.36
N ILE A 72 -5.59 10.47 6.13
CA ILE A 72 -5.78 11.83 5.59
C ILE A 72 -6.79 12.60 6.43
N GLY A 73 -7.89 11.96 6.84
CA GLY A 73 -8.87 12.57 7.75
C GLY A 73 -8.35 12.82 9.17
N LEU A 74 -7.40 12.00 9.64
CA LEU A 74 -6.77 12.09 10.97
C LEU A 74 -5.51 12.98 11.00
N THR A 75 -5.26 13.76 9.94
CA THR A 75 -4.20 14.79 9.93
C THR A 75 -4.49 15.96 10.86
N ALA A 76 -5.73 16.10 11.35
CA ALA A 76 -6.04 16.97 12.47
C ALA A 76 -5.37 16.43 13.75
N PRO A 77 -4.62 17.24 14.50
CA PRO A 77 -3.90 16.79 15.69
C PRO A 77 -4.89 16.24 16.72
N PHE A 78 -4.74 14.97 17.09
CA PHE A 78 -5.66 14.29 18.00
C PHE A 78 -5.42 14.73 19.45
N PHE A 79 -4.15 14.99 19.81
CA PHE A 79 -3.72 15.57 21.08
C PHE A 79 -2.43 16.38 20.89
N THR A 80 -2.27 17.48 21.62
CA THR A 80 -1.02 18.25 21.69
C THR A 80 -0.22 17.83 22.91
N VAL A 81 1.06 17.49 22.72
CA VAL A 81 2.02 17.21 23.80
C VAL A 81 3.16 18.20 23.65
N PHE A 82 3.44 19.02 24.67
CA PHE A 82 4.45 20.09 24.60
C PHE A 82 4.32 20.98 23.35
N ASP A 83 3.10 21.45 23.05
CA ASP A 83 2.77 22.28 21.89
C ASP A 83 3.02 21.63 20.50
N HIS A 84 3.40 20.36 20.47
CA HIS A 84 3.51 19.57 19.24
C HIS A 84 2.24 18.73 19.07
N GLY A 85 1.51 18.99 17.99
CA GLY A 85 0.35 18.17 17.60
C GLY A 85 0.82 16.79 17.16
N VAL A 86 0.53 15.76 17.95
CA VAL A 86 0.82 14.38 17.56
C VAL A 86 -0.32 13.89 16.68
N SER A 87 -0.03 13.64 15.40
CA SER A 87 -0.99 13.07 14.47
C SER A 87 -0.87 11.54 14.44
N PHE A 88 -1.97 10.88 14.09
CA PHE A 88 -1.98 9.45 13.81
C PHE A 88 -1.00 9.07 12.68
N ARG A 89 -0.70 10.01 11.78
CA ARG A 89 0.36 9.89 10.77
C ARG A 89 1.73 9.62 11.41
N ASP A 90 2.06 10.32 12.48
CA ASP A 90 3.38 10.23 13.10
C ASP A 90 3.57 8.88 13.80
N LEU A 91 2.52 8.39 14.46
CA LEU A 91 2.50 7.04 15.05
C LEU A 91 2.67 5.95 13.98
N LEU A 92 2.00 6.10 12.85
CA LEU A 92 2.06 5.15 11.74
C LEU A 92 3.43 5.16 11.04
N LEU A 93 4.02 6.33 10.81
CA LEU A 93 5.38 6.46 10.29
C LEU A 93 6.40 5.82 11.24
N PHE A 94 6.25 6.04 12.55
CA PHE A 94 7.11 5.43 13.55
C PHE A 94 7.00 3.90 13.55
N ALA A 95 5.77 3.36 13.58
CA ALA A 95 5.53 1.92 13.54
C ALA A 95 6.01 1.27 12.23
N GLY A 96 5.75 1.91 11.09
CA GLY A 96 6.19 1.45 9.77
C GLY A 96 7.71 1.47 9.62
N GLY A 97 8.37 2.53 10.09
CA GLY A 97 9.83 2.62 10.12
C GLY A 97 10.46 1.52 10.99
N LEU A 98 9.89 1.28 12.17
CA LEU A 98 10.35 0.22 13.07
C LEU A 98 10.15 -1.19 12.45
N PHE A 99 9.01 -1.43 11.79
CA PHE A 99 8.75 -2.67 11.09
C PHE A 99 9.78 -2.95 9.98
N LEU A 100 10.11 -1.94 9.16
CA LEU A 100 11.11 -2.06 8.11
C LEU A 100 12.51 -2.36 8.67
N LEU A 101 12.89 -1.71 9.78
CA LEU A 101 14.16 -1.97 10.46
C LEU A 101 14.24 -3.44 10.90
N VAL A 102 13.21 -3.95 11.58
CA VAL A 102 13.19 -5.35 12.03
C VAL A 102 13.24 -6.32 10.85
N LYS A 103 12.48 -6.06 9.78
CA LYS A 103 12.46 -6.91 8.58
C LYS A 103 13.83 -6.92 7.89
N ALA A 104 14.43 -5.75 7.68
CA ALA A 104 15.75 -5.62 7.09
C ALA A 104 16.82 -6.33 7.93
N THR A 105 16.79 -6.19 9.27
CA THR A 105 17.71 -6.93 10.14
C THR A 105 17.53 -8.44 10.04
N ARG A 106 16.28 -8.93 9.97
CA ARG A 106 16.00 -10.37 9.82
C ARG A 106 16.43 -10.91 8.46
N GLU A 107 16.20 -10.18 7.38
CA GLU A 107 16.63 -10.57 6.03
C GLU A 107 18.17 -10.60 5.93
N ILE A 108 18.86 -9.58 6.46
CA ILE A 108 20.33 -9.57 6.52
C ILE A 108 20.87 -10.72 7.37
N HIS A 109 20.25 -11.01 8.52
CA HIS A 109 20.70 -12.11 9.38
C HIS A 109 20.51 -13.48 8.70
N ALA A 110 19.39 -13.66 7.97
CA ALA A 110 19.12 -14.88 7.21
C ALA A 110 20.08 -15.08 6.02
N ASP A 111 20.49 -14.01 5.33
CA ASP A 111 21.47 -14.07 4.23
C ASP A 111 22.92 -14.27 4.72
N VAL A 112 23.21 -14.01 6.00
CA VAL A 112 24.56 -14.12 6.58
C VAL A 112 24.80 -15.46 7.29
N GLU A 113 23.75 -16.14 7.74
CA GLU A 113 23.84 -17.50 8.31
C GLU A 113 23.68 -18.63 7.27
N GLY A 114 23.36 -18.30 6.01
CA GLY A 114 23.33 -19.24 4.87
C GLY A 114 24.60 -19.18 4.02
#